data_AF-A0A9N7Z5P9-F1
#
_entry.id   AF-A0A9N7Z5P9-F1
#
_cell.length_a   1.000
_cell.length_b   1.000
_cell.length_c   1.000
_cell.angle_alpha   90.00
_cell.angle_beta   90.00
_cell.angle_gamma   90.00
#
_symmetry.space_group_name_H-M   'P 1'
#
loop_
_entity.id
_entity.type
_entity.pdbx_description
1 polymer ?
#
loop_
_entity_poly.entity_id
_entity_poly.type
_entity_poly.pdbx_seq_one_letter_code
_entity_poly.pdbx_strand_id
1 'polypeptide(L)'
;MQEKFNEYVKSRTLQNWKFWIFSIIIKPLFESFNEMVSTASRAELYQTTMQWLDRHCLLPALRPMVLNTLRHLSKTTTILSDPSLLPEKAMQAVTERDV
;
A
#
# COMPACT_ATOMS: atom_id res chain seq x y z
N MET A 1 4.11 -4.68 12.56
CA MET A 1 4.26 -4.70 11.09
C MET A 1 4.15 -3.32 10.45
N GLN A 2 3.26 -2.43 10.93
CA GLN A 2 3.06 -1.09 10.34
C GLN A 2 4.34 -0.24 10.24
N GLU A 3 5.15 -0.20 11.30
CA GLU A 3 6.39 0.59 11.32
C GLU A 3 7.39 0.10 10.25
N LYS A 4 7.58 -1.22 10.13
CA LYS A 4 8.42 -1.82 9.08
C LYS A 4 7.93 -1.54 7.68
N PHE A 5 6.61 -1.51 7.48
CA PHE A 5 6.02 -1.08 6.21
C PHE A 5 6.33 0.40 5.94
N ASN A 6 6.14 1.29 6.92
CA ASN A 6 6.43 2.71 6.76
C ASN A 6 7.91 2.97 6.44
N GLU A 7 8.83 2.33 7.16
CA GLU A 7 10.28 2.39 6.91
C GLU A 7 10.61 1.91 5.48
N TYR A 8 10.03 0.79 5.05
CA TYR A 8 10.24 0.25 3.70
C TYR A 8 9.72 1.20 2.63
N VAL A 9 8.50 1.74 2.81
CA VAL A 9 7.91 2.72 1.89
C VAL A 9 8.78 3.97 1.79
N LYS A 10 9.28 4.49 2.92
CA LYS A 10 10.19 5.63 2.94
C LYS A 10 11.47 5.34 2.16
N SER A 11 12.19 4.27 2.51
CA SER A 11 13.44 3.89 1.86
C SER A 11 13.30 3.72 0.34
N ARG A 12 12.24 3.03 -0.11
CA ARG A 12 12.00 2.77 -1.54
C ARG A 12 11.51 4.00 -2.29
N THR A 13 10.73 4.87 -1.65
CA THR A 13 10.27 6.14 -2.25
C THR A 13 11.44 7.10 -2.48
N LEU A 14 12.38 7.18 -1.53
CA LEU A 14 13.59 8.01 -1.66
C LEU A 14 14.48 7.55 -2.82
N GLN A 15 14.51 6.24 -3.11
CA GLN A 15 15.23 5.69 -4.28
C GLN A 15 14.46 5.87 -5.59
N ASN A 16 13.14 5.73 -5.55
CA ASN A 16 12.27 5.87 -6.70
C ASN A 16 10.89 6.35 -6.27
N TRP A 17 10.58 7.61 -6.53
CA TRP A 17 9.33 8.25 -6.11
C TRP A 17 8.07 7.52 -6.59
N LYS A 18 8.13 6.79 -7.72
CA LYS A 18 6.99 6.01 -8.24
C LYS A 18 6.57 4.89 -7.28
N PHE A 19 7.48 4.43 -6.43
CA PHE A 19 7.17 3.44 -5.40
C PHE A 19 6.11 3.94 -4.41
N TRP A 20 6.03 5.25 -4.17
CA TRP A 20 5.01 5.82 -3.31
C TRP A 20 3.59 5.52 -3.82
N ILE A 21 3.34 5.66 -5.13
CA ILE A 21 2.05 5.31 -5.75
C ILE A 21 1.74 3.83 -5.52
N PHE A 22 2.73 2.95 -5.75
CA PHE A 22 2.58 1.52 -5.49
C PHE A 22 2.26 1.23 -4.03
N SER A 23 2.91 1.91 -3.09
CA SER A 23 2.67 1.75 -1.66
C SER A 23 1.23 2.12 -1.26
N ILE A 24 0.64 3.14 -1.89
CA ILE A 24 -0.75 3.53 -1.67
C ILE A 24 -1.67 2.43 -2.18
N ILE A 25 -1.41 1.89 -3.39
CA ILE A 25 -2.19 0.80 -3.99
C ILE A 25 -2.16 -0.47 -3.12
N ILE A 26 -1.01 -0.81 -2.54
CA ILE A 26 -0.85 -2.03 -1.74
C ILE A 26 -1.24 -1.88 -0.27
N LYS A 27 -1.31 -0.66 0.26
CA LYS A 27 -1.64 -0.42 1.67
C LYS A 27 -2.92 -1.13 2.15
N PRO A 28 -4.05 -1.12 1.42
CA PRO A 28 -5.26 -1.84 1.84
C PRO A 28 -5.06 -3.35 1.95
N LEU A 29 -4.25 -3.95 1.06
CA LEU A 29 -3.92 -5.38 1.13
C LEU A 29 -3.07 -5.67 2.35
N PHE A 30 -2.04 -4.86 2.60
CA PHE A 30 -1.18 -5.00 3.77
C PHE A 30 -1.98 -4.89 5.09
N GLU A 31 -2.89 -3.92 5.18
CA GLU A 31 -3.78 -3.76 6.35
C GLU A 31 -4.66 -5.00 6.54
N SER A 32 -5.36 -5.45 5.48
CA SER A 32 -6.20 -6.65 5.57
C SER A 32 -5.41 -7.93 5.90
N PHE A 33 -4.15 -8.03 5.47
CA PHE A 33 -3.28 -9.15 5.80
C PHE A 33 -2.96 -9.15 7.30
N ASN A 34 -2.59 -8.01 7.85
CA ASN A 34 -2.29 -7.88 9.29
C ASN A 34 -3.51 -8.15 10.17
N GLU A 35 -4.71 -7.87 9.67
CA GLU A 35 -5.97 -8.14 10.38
C GLU A 35 -6.38 -9.62 10.33
N MET A 36 -6.15 -10.31 9.20
CA MET A 36 -6.68 -11.65 8.96
C MET A 36 -5.69 -12.79 9.26
N VAL A 37 -4.39 -12.57 9.08
CA VAL A 37 -3.38 -13.62 9.15
C VAL A 37 -2.88 -13.83 10.57
N SER A 38 -2.98 -15.07 11.06
CA SER A 38 -2.49 -15.46 12.39
C SER A 38 -0.99 -15.77 12.36
N THR A 39 -0.26 -15.31 13.37
CA THR A 39 1.15 -15.67 13.58
C THR A 39 1.34 -16.62 14.77
N ALA A 40 0.27 -17.23 15.28
CA ALA A 40 0.31 -18.04 16.50
C ALA A 40 1.09 -19.36 16.34
N SER A 41 1.08 -19.94 15.14
CA SER A 41 1.87 -21.11 14.80
C SER A 41 2.18 -21.14 13.30
N ARG A 42 3.16 -21.96 12.89
CA ARG A 42 3.47 -22.15 11.47
C ARG A 42 2.27 -22.69 10.67
N ALA A 43 1.50 -23.59 11.27
CA ALA A 43 0.34 -24.19 10.63
C ALA A 43 -0.77 -23.15 10.43
N GLU A 44 -1.08 -22.36 11.47
CA GLU A 44 -2.07 -21.29 11.36
C GLU A 44 -1.63 -20.19 10.41
N LEU A 45 -0.37 -19.79 10.44
CA LEU A 45 0.19 -18.80 9.51
C LEU A 45 -0.04 -19.23 8.06
N TYR A 46 0.29 -20.48 7.73
CA TYR A 46 0.06 -21.02 6.39
C TYR A 46 -1.43 -21.01 6.03
N GLN A 47 -2.28 -21.60 6.88
CA GLN A 47 -3.71 -21.76 6.59
C GLN A 47 -4.42 -20.40 6.44
N THR A 48 -4.19 -19.48 7.37
CA THR A 48 -4.82 -18.16 7.35
C THR A 48 -4.28 -17.27 6.22
N THR A 49 -3.00 -17.42 5.84
CA THR A 49 -2.46 -16.75 4.64
C THR A 49 -3.13 -17.24 3.37
N MET A 50 -3.33 -18.55 3.21
CA MET A 50 -4.03 -19.10 2.04
C MET A 50 -5.48 -18.59 1.98
N GLN A 51 -6.19 -18.61 3.11
CA GLN A 51 -7.55 -18.06 3.19
C GLN A 51 -7.62 -16.57 2.85
N TRP A 52 -6.64 -15.79 3.31
CA TRP A 52 -6.54 -14.37 2.97
C TRP A 52 -6.32 -14.17 1.47
N LEU A 53 -5.43 -14.96 0.86
CA LEU A 53 -5.13 -14.91 -0.57
C LEU A 53 -6.39 -15.19 -1.40
N ASP A 54 -7.11 -16.26 -1.08
CA ASP A 54 -8.34 -16.66 -1.78
C ASP A 54 -9.46 -15.62 -1.67
N ARG A 55 -9.48 -14.84 -0.58
CA ARG A 55 -10.51 -13.82 -0.35
C ARG A 55 -10.15 -12.45 -0.93
N HIS A 56 -8.89 -12.03 -0.82
CA HIS A 56 -8.47 -10.65 -1.06
C HIS A 56 -7.64 -10.46 -2.34
N CYS A 57 -7.03 -11.52 -2.88
CA CYS A 57 -6.15 -11.44 -4.04
C CYS A 57 -6.76 -11.96 -5.36
N LEU A 58 -8.05 -12.28 -5.39
CA LEU A 58 -8.75 -12.57 -6.64
C LEU A 58 -9.00 -11.30 -7.45
N LEU A 59 -8.98 -11.39 -8.78
CA LEU A 59 -9.23 -10.25 -9.68
C LEU A 59 -10.53 -9.48 -9.39
N PRO A 60 -11.68 -10.13 -9.06
CA PRO A 60 -12.89 -9.42 -8.68
C PRO A 60 -12.74 -8.55 -7.42
N ALA A 61 -11.85 -8.90 -6.49
CA ALA A 61 -11.54 -8.11 -5.31
C ALA A 61 -10.47 -7.05 -5.59
N LEU A 62 -9.41 -7.42 -6.31
CA LEU A 62 -8.28 -6.53 -6.61
C LEU A 62 -8.66 -5.36 -7.51
N ARG A 63 -9.45 -5.59 -8.58
CA ARG A 63 -9.84 -4.53 -9.52
C ARG A 63 -10.52 -3.33 -8.84
N PRO A 64 -11.61 -3.49 -8.07
CA PRO A 64 -12.24 -2.36 -7.40
C PRO A 64 -11.32 -1.72 -6.37
N MET A 65 -10.50 -2.50 -5.66
CA MET A 65 -9.51 -1.95 -4.71
C MET A 65 -8.50 -1.04 -5.41
N VAL A 66 -7.85 -1.50 -6.48
CA VAL A 66 -6.88 -0.71 -7.24
C VAL A 66 -7.53 0.54 -7.83
N LEU A 67 -8.70 0.41 -8.46
CA LEU A 67 -9.41 1.54 -9.06
C LEU A 67 -9.85 2.57 -8.01
N ASN A 68 -10.30 2.12 -6.84
CA ASN A 68 -10.64 3.01 -5.73
C ASN A 68 -9.42 3.78 -5.23
N THR A 69 -8.28 3.11 -5.11
CA THR A 69 -7.03 3.74 -4.68
C THR A 69 -6.50 4.73 -5.70
N LEU A 70 -6.54 4.41 -7.00
CA LEU A 70 -6.18 5.34 -8.07
C LEU A 70 -7.11 6.56 -8.11
N ARG A 71 -8.43 6.34 -7.93
CA ARG A 71 -9.41 7.42 -7.81
C ARG A 71 -9.19 8.29 -6.58
N HIS A 72 -8.76 7.71 -5.47
CA HIS A 72 -8.39 8.47 -4.29
C HIS A 72 -7.15 9.34 -4.57
N LEU A 73 -6.12 8.74 -5.16
CA LEU A 73 -4.88 9.43 -5.53
C LEU A 73 -5.14 10.58 -6.51
N SER A 74 -6.06 10.40 -7.46
CA SER A 74 -6.45 11.46 -8.38
C SER A 74 -7.15 12.65 -7.71
N LYS A 75 -7.75 12.44 -6.52
CA LYS A 75 -8.44 13.50 -5.75
C LYS A 75 -7.54 14.14 -4.70
N THR A 76 -6.55 13.42 -4.17
CA THR A 76 -5.66 13.90 -3.11
C THR A 76 -4.32 14.43 -3.63
N THR A 77 -4.05 14.24 -4.91
CA THR A 77 -2.86 14.76 -5.57
C THR A 77 -3.23 15.61 -6.78
N THR A 78 -2.25 16.32 -7.32
CA THR A 78 -2.40 17.10 -8.55
C THR A 78 -2.13 16.28 -9.81
N ILE A 79 -2.07 14.94 -9.73
CA ILE A 79 -1.69 14.06 -10.86
C ILE A 79 -2.45 14.36 -12.17
N LEU A 80 -3.72 14.76 -12.10
CA LEU A 80 -4.54 15.04 -13.28
C LEU A 80 -4.31 16.43 -13.88
N SER A 81 -3.87 17.40 -13.08
CA SER A 81 -3.69 18.80 -13.49
C SER A 81 -2.23 19.14 -13.74
N ASP A 82 -1.34 18.68 -12.86
CA ASP A 82 0.10 18.85 -12.96
C ASP A 82 0.82 17.61 -12.37
N PRO A 83 1.14 16.62 -13.21
CA PRO A 83 1.85 15.41 -12.79
C PRO A 83 3.32 15.66 -12.46
N SER A 84 3.90 16.80 -12.84
CA SER A 84 5.32 17.10 -12.59
C SER A 84 5.64 17.33 -11.11
N LEU A 85 4.62 17.65 -10.31
CA LEU A 85 4.71 17.86 -8.85
C LEU A 85 4.67 16.55 -8.04
N LEU A 86 4.32 15.42 -8.65
CA LEU A 86 4.20 14.15 -7.93
C LEU A 86 5.51 13.64 -7.30
N PRO A 87 6.68 13.76 -7.94
CA PRO A 87 7.93 13.35 -7.33
C PRO A 87 8.17 14.07 -6.00
N GLU A 88 8.01 15.40 -5.97
CA GLU A 88 8.19 16.20 -4.76
C GLU A 88 7.17 15.83 -3.67
N LYS A 89 5.89 15.73 -4.03
CA LYS A 89 4.83 15.30 -3.10
C LYS A 89 5.06 13.92 -2.51
N ALA A 90 5.55 12.98 -3.31
CA ALA A 90 5.88 11.64 -2.83
C ALA A 90 7.01 11.67 -1.77
N MET A 91 8.03 12.52 -1.99
CA MET A 91 9.14 12.69 -1.04
C MET A 91 8.67 13.37 0.25
N GLN A 92 7.86 14.42 0.16
CA GLN A 92 7.26 15.09 1.32
C GLN A 92 6.40 14.11 2.12
N ALA A 93 5.53 13.34 1.45
CA ALA A 93 4.61 12.40 2.10
C ALA A 93 5.30 11.27 2.90
N VAL A 94 6.58 10.96 2.64
CA VAL A 94 7.36 9.97 3.41
C VAL A 94 8.32 10.60 4.42
N THR A 95 8.50 11.92 4.39
CA THR A 95 9.41 12.67 5.28
C THR A 95 8.63 13.41 6.37
N GLU A 96 7.41 13.88 6.09
CA GLU A 96 6.53 14.53 7.07
C GLU A 96 5.86 13.54 8.04
N ARG A 97 5.86 12.24 7.72
CA ARG A 97 5.27 11.19 8.57
C ARG A 97 6.15 10.81 9.78
N ASP A 98 7.30 11.46 9.97
CA ASP A 98 8.22 11.23 11.08
C ASP A 98 7.99 12.19 12.28
N VAL A 99 6.84 12.87 12.37
CA VAL A 99 6.47 13.76 13.49
C VAL A 99 5.20 13.26 14.19
#